data_AF-A0A497J422-F1
#
_entry.id   AF-A0A497J422-F1
#
_cell.length_a   1.000
_cell.length_b   1.000
_cell.length_c   1.000
_cell.angle_alpha   90.00
_cell.angle_beta   90.00
_cell.angle_gamma   90.00
#
_symmetry.space_group_name_H-M   'P 1'
#
loop_
_entity.id
_entity.type
_entity.pdbx_description
1 polymer ?
#
loop_
_entity_poly.entity_id
_entity_poly.type
_entity_poly.pdbx_seq_one_letter_code
_entity_poly.pdbx_strand_id
1 'polypeptide(L)'
;MKELPLVLTIASSLGFLTKLVDLEVDEKIDLKGLSSLFALIYGLIMVFAIRTLLEISSLILAVIIAVVAAGKVDNFHHGIGVGTALAGTLILGSPSINPVPFFLFLSTALLDEIVSDLADMGKLTGRLGSFFKIRPFLELSAFAYSLYTKHIEFWMFIFLYDVSYQLTSRIFRSRITHQVT
;
A
#
# COMPACT_ATOMS: atom_id res chain seq x y z
N MET A 1 16.26 13.71 -5.63
CA MET A 1 17.38 12.72 -5.77
C MET A 1 18.01 12.25 -4.46
N LYS A 2 18.43 13.10 -3.50
CA LYS A 2 19.06 12.62 -2.24
C LYS A 2 18.14 11.74 -1.38
N GLU A 3 16.83 11.92 -1.49
CA GLU A 3 15.82 11.16 -0.74
C GLU A 3 15.43 9.83 -1.40
N LEU A 4 15.87 9.59 -2.64
CA LEU A 4 15.45 8.42 -3.41
C LEU A 4 15.76 7.10 -2.67
N PRO A 5 16.98 6.86 -2.12
CA PRO A 5 17.25 5.63 -1.38
C PRO A 5 16.30 5.42 -0.20
N LEU A 6 15.94 6.49 0.51
CA LEU A 6 15.01 6.44 1.63
C LEU A 6 13.59 6.05 1.17
N VAL A 7 13.12 6.66 0.07
CA VAL A 7 11.85 6.30 -0.60
C VAL A 7 11.84 4.81 -0.93
N LEU A 8 12.90 4.28 -1.54
CA LEU A 8 12.96 2.87 -1.94
C LEU A 8 12.90 1.93 -0.73
N THR A 9 13.66 2.24 0.33
CA THR A 9 13.69 1.44 1.56
C THR A 9 12.33 1.44 2.24
N ILE A 10 11.70 2.60 2.38
CA ILE A 10 10.38 2.73 3.01
C ILE A 10 9.33 1.98 2.18
N ALA A 11 9.24 2.25 0.87
CA ALA A 11 8.25 1.63 -0.01
C ALA A 11 8.36 0.11 0.01
N SER A 12 9.57 -0.42 -0.11
CA SER A 12 9.81 -1.87 -0.09
C SER A 12 9.46 -2.48 1.27
N SER A 13 9.78 -1.81 2.37
CA SER A 13 9.48 -2.28 3.72
C SER A 13 7.97 -2.30 3.99
N LEU A 14 7.26 -1.27 3.54
CA LEU A 14 5.81 -1.19 3.65
C LEU A 14 5.15 -2.32 2.84
N GLY A 15 5.49 -2.48 1.56
CA GLY A 15 4.91 -3.53 0.72
C GLY A 15 5.14 -4.93 1.28
N PHE A 16 6.35 -5.19 1.80
CA PHE A 16 6.70 -6.46 2.45
C PHE A 16 5.89 -6.71 3.72
N LEU A 17 5.88 -5.76 4.65
CA LEU A 17 5.21 -5.93 5.95
C LEU A 17 3.69 -5.97 5.80
N THR A 18 3.11 -5.13 4.95
CA THR A 18 1.66 -5.18 4.68
C THR A 18 1.29 -6.53 4.09
N LYS A 19 2.06 -7.05 3.10
CA LYS A 19 1.75 -8.38 2.56
C LYS A 19 1.91 -9.50 3.60
N LEU A 20 2.90 -9.44 4.49
CA LEU A 20 3.03 -10.43 5.55
C LEU A 20 1.76 -10.48 6.41
N VAL A 21 1.23 -9.34 6.82
CA VAL A 21 -0.01 -9.28 7.60
C VAL A 21 -1.19 -9.86 6.80
N ASP A 22 -1.32 -9.49 5.52
CA ASP A 22 -2.37 -10.04 4.64
C ASP A 22 -2.28 -11.57 4.51
N LEU A 23 -1.06 -12.12 4.42
CA LEU A 23 -0.87 -13.57 4.29
C LEU A 23 -1.32 -14.35 5.52
N GLU A 24 -1.16 -13.80 6.73
CA GLU A 24 -1.68 -14.44 7.94
C GLU A 24 -3.21 -14.35 8.02
N VAL A 25 -3.76 -13.18 7.67
CA VAL A 25 -5.21 -12.92 7.74
C VAL A 25 -5.97 -13.70 6.67
N ASP A 26 -5.58 -13.52 5.41
CA ASP A 26 -6.36 -13.99 4.26
C ASP A 26 -5.98 -15.42 3.86
N GLU A 27 -4.69 -15.74 3.97
CA GLU A 27 -4.10 -17.00 3.49
C GLU A 27 -3.72 -17.95 4.63
N LYS A 28 -3.99 -17.57 5.89
CA LYS A 28 -3.78 -18.37 7.10
C LYS A 28 -2.34 -18.89 7.28
N ILE A 29 -1.35 -18.11 6.82
CA ILE A 29 0.04 -18.39 7.14
C ILE A 29 0.28 -18.15 8.63
N ASP A 30 0.84 -19.14 9.32
CA ASP A 30 1.20 -18.98 10.74
C ASP A 30 2.47 -18.13 10.89
N LEU A 31 2.30 -16.84 11.23
CA LEU A 31 3.41 -15.97 11.64
C LEU A 31 3.61 -15.96 13.15
N LYS A 32 3.10 -16.96 13.88
CA LYS A 32 3.26 -17.12 15.33
C LYS A 32 2.73 -15.93 16.13
N GLY A 33 1.65 -15.31 15.65
CA GLY A 33 1.03 -14.14 16.28
C GLY A 33 1.82 -12.84 16.11
N LEU A 34 2.80 -12.78 15.19
CA LEU A 34 3.57 -11.56 14.92
C LEU A 34 2.83 -10.54 14.06
N SER A 35 1.65 -10.84 13.48
CA SER A 35 0.91 -9.89 12.65
C SER A 35 0.65 -8.54 13.31
N SER A 36 0.24 -8.51 14.59
CA SER A 36 0.01 -7.25 15.30
C SER A 36 1.30 -6.42 15.41
N LEU A 37 2.45 -7.08 15.60
CA LEU A 37 3.74 -6.41 15.68
C LEU A 37 4.15 -5.88 14.31
N PHE A 38 4.02 -6.66 13.24
CA PHE A 38 4.30 -6.20 11.88
C PHE A 38 3.36 -5.07 11.46
N ALA A 39 2.09 -5.13 11.87
CA ALA A 39 1.13 -4.08 11.65
C ALA A 39 1.51 -2.77 12.33
N LEU A 40 1.88 -2.85 13.61
CA LEU A 40 2.40 -1.70 14.34
C LEU A 40 3.65 -1.12 13.66
N ILE A 41 4.60 -1.98 13.26
CA ILE A 41 5.85 -1.55 12.61
C ILE A 41 5.55 -0.86 11.28
N TYR A 42 4.73 -1.43 10.39
CA TYR A 42 4.43 -0.75 9.13
C TYR A 42 3.67 0.57 9.37
N GLY A 43 2.79 0.62 10.39
CA GLY A 43 2.10 1.84 10.78
C GLY A 43 3.07 2.93 11.22
N LEU A 44 4.06 2.60 12.05
CA LEU A 44 5.13 3.52 12.46
C LEU A 44 6.01 3.95 11.29
N ILE A 45 6.31 3.04 10.34
CA ILE A 45 7.03 3.38 9.10
C ILE A 45 6.21 4.37 8.27
N MET A 46 4.89 4.21 8.18
CA MET A 46 4.03 5.18 7.50
C MET A 46 4.06 6.55 8.18
N VAL A 47 3.99 6.61 9.52
CA VAL A 47 4.15 7.89 10.26
C VAL A 47 5.48 8.54 9.92
N PHE A 48 6.57 7.77 9.98
CA PHE A 48 7.90 8.26 9.64
C PHE A 48 7.98 8.77 8.19
N ALA A 49 7.42 8.03 7.24
CA ALA A 49 7.39 8.38 5.82
C ALA A 49 6.61 9.69 5.58
N ILE A 50 5.42 9.80 6.15
CA ILE A 50 4.56 11.00 6.04
C ILE A 50 5.28 12.24 6.59
N ARG A 51 6.09 12.08 7.63
CA ARG A 51 6.81 13.19 8.29
C ARG A 51 8.11 13.58 7.59
N THR A 52 8.80 12.63 6.97
CA THR A 52 10.12 12.86 6.38
C THR A 52 10.07 13.11 4.88
N LEU A 53 9.10 12.50 4.19
CA LEU A 53 8.95 12.57 2.74
C LEU A 53 7.77 13.48 2.39
N LEU A 54 7.94 14.78 2.63
CA LEU A 54 6.86 15.78 2.53
C LEU A 54 6.20 15.79 1.15
N GLU A 55 6.98 15.63 0.07
CA GLU A 55 6.47 15.63 -1.30
C GLU A 55 5.46 14.49 -1.54
N ILE A 56 5.75 13.28 -1.07
CA ILE A 56 4.87 12.12 -1.26
C ILE A 56 3.87 11.91 -0.12
N SER A 57 3.92 12.70 0.94
CA SER A 57 3.01 12.57 2.10
C SER A 57 1.53 12.64 1.69
N SER A 58 1.21 13.46 0.69
CA SER A 58 -0.13 13.58 0.12
C SER A 58 -0.58 12.30 -0.57
N LEU A 59 0.33 11.59 -1.26
CA LEU A 59 0.07 10.28 -1.86
C LEU A 59 -0.17 9.22 -0.78
N ILE A 60 0.70 9.14 0.23
CA ILE A 60 0.59 8.13 1.29
C ILE A 60 -0.74 8.28 2.03
N LEU A 61 -1.09 9.50 2.44
CA LEU A 61 -2.35 9.76 3.14
C LEU A 61 -3.58 9.52 2.26
N ALA A 62 -3.50 9.84 0.97
CA ALA A 62 -4.56 9.54 0.03
C ALA A 62 -4.82 8.03 -0.08
N VAL A 63 -3.77 7.22 -0.16
CA VAL A 63 -3.89 5.75 -0.21
C VAL A 63 -4.46 5.19 1.11
N ILE A 64 -3.98 5.67 2.26
CA ILE A 64 -4.53 5.26 3.58
C ILE A 64 -6.03 5.55 3.66
N ILE A 65 -6.44 6.75 3.25
CA ILE A 65 -7.87 7.13 3.27
C ILE A 65 -8.67 6.30 2.26
N ALA A 66 -8.11 6.02 1.08
CA ALA A 66 -8.75 5.17 0.08
C ALA A 66 -9.03 3.75 0.62
N VAL A 67 -8.04 3.10 1.25
CA VAL A 67 -8.23 1.74 1.78
C VAL A 67 -9.22 1.69 2.95
N VAL A 68 -9.24 2.73 3.80
CA VAL A 68 -10.25 2.87 4.86
C VAL A 68 -11.65 3.04 4.25
N ALA A 69 -11.79 3.95 3.29
CA ALA A 69 -13.08 4.23 2.64
C ALA A 69 -13.60 3.05 1.80
N ALA A 70 -12.70 2.26 1.22
CA ALA A 70 -13.02 1.02 0.51
C ALA A 70 -13.34 -0.15 1.45
N GLY A 71 -13.23 0.03 2.77
CA GLY A 71 -13.50 -1.02 3.75
C GLY A 71 -12.47 -2.15 3.76
N LYS A 72 -11.24 -1.91 3.26
CA LYS A 72 -10.14 -2.88 3.27
C LYS A 72 -9.50 -3.08 4.65
N VAL A 73 -9.85 -2.22 5.61
CA VAL A 73 -9.45 -2.37 7.01
C VAL A 73 -10.53 -3.19 7.73
N ASP A 74 -10.58 -4.48 7.45
CA ASP A 74 -11.65 -5.38 7.88
C ASP A 74 -11.28 -6.28 9.06
N ASN A 75 -10.00 -6.32 9.46
CA ASN A 75 -9.55 -7.04 10.65
C ASN A 75 -8.75 -6.16 11.64
N PHE A 76 -8.57 -6.73 12.83
CA PHE A 76 -7.89 -6.09 13.95
C PHE A 76 -6.42 -5.74 13.66
N HIS A 77 -5.66 -6.61 12.99
CA HIS A 77 -4.26 -6.36 12.62
C HIS A 77 -4.12 -5.22 11.62
N HIS A 78 -4.92 -5.19 10.55
CA HIS A 78 -4.93 -4.03 9.63
C HIS A 78 -5.35 -2.75 10.34
N GLY A 79 -6.32 -2.86 11.25
CA GLY A 79 -6.77 -1.79 12.13
C GLY A 79 -5.63 -1.21 12.99
N ILE A 80 -4.77 -2.07 13.56
CA ILE A 80 -3.58 -1.61 14.31
C ILE A 80 -2.67 -0.78 13.43
N GLY A 81 -2.32 -1.25 12.23
CA GLY A 81 -1.33 -0.56 11.42
C GLY A 81 -1.85 0.74 10.81
N VAL A 82 -3.08 0.74 10.29
CA VAL A 82 -3.72 1.95 9.78
C VAL A 82 -4.04 2.93 10.92
N GLY A 83 -4.54 2.43 12.04
CA GLY A 83 -4.80 3.24 13.23
C GLY A 83 -3.53 3.89 13.77
N THR A 84 -2.41 3.16 13.80
CA THR A 84 -1.10 3.69 14.18
C THR A 84 -0.66 4.80 13.23
N ALA A 85 -0.80 4.59 11.92
CA ALA A 85 -0.43 5.59 10.91
C ALA A 85 -1.24 6.89 11.07
N LEU A 86 -2.57 6.78 11.21
CA LEU A 86 -3.47 7.93 11.37
C LEU A 86 -3.27 8.63 12.72
N ALA A 87 -3.28 7.88 13.83
CA ALA A 87 -3.10 8.45 15.17
C ALA A 87 -1.73 9.12 15.33
N GLY A 88 -0.66 8.46 14.85
CA GLY A 88 0.69 9.02 14.90
C GLY A 88 0.82 10.29 14.05
N THR A 89 0.21 10.32 12.87
CA THR A 89 0.19 11.52 12.01
C THR A 89 -0.58 12.67 12.67
N LEU A 90 -1.72 12.39 13.31
CA LEU A 90 -2.51 13.40 14.02
C LEU A 90 -1.78 13.96 15.25
N ILE A 91 -1.16 13.09 16.07
CA ILE A 91 -0.45 13.49 17.29
C ILE A 91 0.79 14.34 16.98
N LEU A 92 1.56 13.97 15.95
CA LEU A 92 2.78 14.70 15.57
C LEU A 92 2.49 15.96 14.72
N GLY A 93 1.22 16.19 14.39
CA GLY A 93 0.75 17.26 13.53
C GLY A 93 0.70 16.85 12.06
N SER A 94 -0.38 17.26 11.40
CA SER A 94 -0.58 17.00 9.96
C SER A 94 0.53 17.66 9.14
N PRO A 95 1.18 16.94 8.21
CA PRO A 95 2.07 17.58 7.26
C PRO A 95 1.26 18.50 6.34
N SER A 96 1.99 19.37 5.63
CA SER A 96 1.44 20.14 4.51
C SER A 96 0.92 19.19 3.43
N ILE A 97 -0.40 19.12 3.27
CA ILE A 97 -1.03 18.34 2.20
C ILE A 97 -1.24 19.25 1.00
N ASN A 98 -0.69 18.85 -0.15
CA ASN A 98 -1.06 19.48 -1.41
C ASN A 98 -2.36 18.85 -1.91
N PRO A 99 -3.46 19.62 -2.02
CA PRO A 99 -4.76 19.07 -2.37
C PRO A 99 -4.78 18.42 -3.76
N VAL A 100 -3.97 18.89 -4.70
CA VAL A 100 -3.95 18.39 -6.08
C VAL A 100 -3.50 16.91 -6.16
N PRO A 101 -2.27 16.54 -5.76
CA PRO A 101 -1.86 15.13 -5.73
C PRO A 101 -2.71 14.31 -4.75
N PHE A 102 -3.14 14.89 -3.62
CA PHE A 102 -3.97 14.18 -2.65
C PHE A 102 -5.27 13.66 -3.30
N PHE A 103 -6.07 14.55 -3.92
CA PHE A 103 -7.34 14.14 -4.52
C PHE A 103 -7.15 13.29 -5.78
N LEU A 104 -6.07 13.52 -6.55
CA LEU A 104 -5.71 12.66 -7.68
C LEU A 104 -5.49 11.22 -7.21
N PHE A 105 -4.58 11.01 -6.26
CA PHE A 105 -4.23 9.66 -5.79
C PHE A 105 -5.33 9.01 -4.97
N LEU A 106 -6.13 9.79 -4.23
CA LEU A 106 -7.29 9.28 -3.51
C LEU A 106 -8.31 8.69 -4.49
N SER A 107 -8.59 9.43 -5.56
CA SER A 107 -9.56 9.00 -6.57
C SER A 107 -9.10 7.77 -7.33
N THR A 108 -7.81 7.71 -7.71
CA THR A 108 -7.28 6.56 -8.45
C THR A 108 -7.08 5.32 -7.58
N ALA A 109 -6.66 5.49 -6.32
CA ALA A 109 -6.62 4.39 -5.36
C ALA A 109 -8.02 3.83 -5.06
N LEU A 110 -9.03 4.69 -4.86
CA LEU A 110 -10.42 4.24 -4.72
C LEU A 110 -10.93 3.51 -5.96
N LEU A 111 -10.60 4.01 -7.15
CA LEU A 111 -10.97 3.35 -8.39
C LEU A 111 -10.32 1.96 -8.50
N ASP A 112 -9.04 1.83 -8.14
CA ASP A 112 -8.36 0.53 -8.11
C ASP A 112 -9.06 -0.44 -7.16
N GLU A 113 -9.44 -0.02 -5.96
CA GLU A 113 -10.16 -0.88 -5.02
C GLU A 113 -11.51 -1.33 -5.60
N ILE A 114 -12.29 -0.40 -6.16
CA ILE A 114 -13.59 -0.71 -6.77
C ILE A 114 -13.44 -1.71 -7.92
N VAL A 115 -12.50 -1.47 -8.83
CA VAL A 115 -12.35 -2.30 -10.03
C VAL A 115 -11.70 -3.65 -9.70
N SER A 116 -10.77 -3.69 -8.73
CA SER A 116 -10.23 -4.94 -8.19
C SER A 116 -11.34 -5.80 -7.58
N ASP A 117 -12.25 -5.21 -6.80
CA ASP A 117 -13.36 -5.94 -6.18
C ASP A 117 -14.34 -6.48 -7.22
N LEU A 118 -14.64 -5.70 -8.26
CA LEU A 118 -15.44 -6.19 -9.38
C LEU A 118 -14.76 -7.38 -10.09
N ALA A 119 -13.44 -7.37 -10.21
CA ALA A 119 -12.68 -8.50 -10.77
C ALA A 119 -12.67 -9.72 -9.84
N ASP A 120 -12.60 -9.53 -8.52
CA ASP A 120 -12.67 -10.62 -7.54
C ASP A 120 -14.07 -11.25 -7.46
N MET A 121 -15.13 -10.45 -7.62
CA MET A 121 -16.51 -10.93 -7.76
C MET A 121 -16.79 -11.64 -9.10
N GLY A 122 -15.81 -11.73 -10.01
CA GLY A 122 -15.98 -12.33 -11.33
C GLY A 122 -16.83 -11.50 -12.30
N LYS A 123 -17.12 -10.23 -11.98
CA LYS A 123 -17.80 -9.30 -12.90
C LYS A 123 -16.88 -8.83 -14.03
N LEU A 124 -15.56 -8.90 -13.82
CA LEU A 124 -14.55 -8.68 -14.85
C LEU A 124 -13.75 -9.98 -15.03
N THR A 125 -13.77 -10.54 -16.24
CA THR A 125 -13.21 -11.88 -16.52
C THR A 125 -12.04 -11.84 -17.49
N GLY A 126 -11.33 -12.97 -17.60
CA GLY A 126 -10.20 -13.15 -18.52
C GLY A 126 -9.02 -12.24 -18.20
N ARG A 127 -8.29 -11.83 -19.24
CA ARG A 127 -7.10 -10.98 -19.12
C ARG A 127 -7.40 -9.62 -18.49
N LEU A 128 -8.61 -9.09 -18.74
CA LEU A 128 -9.03 -7.80 -18.21
C LEU A 128 -9.24 -7.86 -16.69
N GLY A 129 -9.89 -8.93 -16.19
CA GLY A 129 -9.99 -9.17 -14.75
C GLY A 129 -8.62 -9.31 -14.10
N SER A 130 -7.70 -10.07 -14.69
CA SER A 130 -6.33 -10.20 -14.18
C SER A 130 -5.55 -8.88 -14.17
N PHE A 131 -5.76 -8.02 -15.17
CA PHE A 131 -5.12 -6.70 -15.25
C PHE A 131 -5.64 -5.74 -14.17
N PHE A 132 -6.93 -5.79 -13.81
CA PHE A 132 -7.43 -4.89 -12.76
C PHE A 132 -7.09 -5.34 -11.35
N LYS A 133 -6.81 -6.64 -11.14
CA LYS A 133 -6.29 -7.15 -9.85
C LYS A 133 -4.89 -6.62 -9.51
N ILE A 134 -4.14 -6.10 -10.48
CA ILE A 134 -2.83 -5.47 -10.22
C ILE A 134 -2.92 -3.96 -9.93
N ARG A 135 -4.14 -3.41 -9.78
CA ARG A 135 -4.37 -2.01 -9.35
C ARG A 135 -3.59 -0.97 -10.17
N PRO A 136 -3.81 -0.91 -11.49
CA PRO A 136 -2.98 -0.13 -12.39
C PRO A 136 -3.24 1.38 -12.32
N PHE A 137 -4.41 1.84 -11.83
CA PHE A 137 -4.78 3.25 -11.95
C PHE A 137 -3.92 4.16 -11.07
N LEU A 138 -3.66 3.75 -9.83
CA LEU A 138 -2.79 4.47 -8.90
C LEU A 138 -1.36 4.54 -9.43
N GLU A 139 -0.78 3.41 -9.87
CA GLU A 139 0.58 3.39 -10.40
C GLU A 139 0.71 4.26 -11.67
N LEU A 140 -0.22 4.13 -12.62
CA LEU A 140 -0.24 4.95 -13.84
C LEU A 140 -0.40 6.44 -13.53
N SER A 141 -1.25 6.79 -12.56
CA SER A 141 -1.43 8.17 -12.13
C SER A 141 -0.18 8.72 -11.43
N ALA A 142 0.49 7.91 -10.60
CA ALA A 142 1.75 8.28 -9.97
C ALA A 142 2.86 8.48 -11.00
N PHE A 143 2.93 7.62 -12.01
CA PHE A 143 3.85 7.77 -13.14
C PHE A 143 3.59 9.06 -13.92
N ALA A 144 2.35 9.31 -14.34
CA ALA A 144 1.98 10.53 -15.06
C ALA A 144 2.27 11.79 -14.24
N TYR A 145 1.94 11.79 -12.95
CA TYR A 145 2.21 12.90 -12.04
C TYR A 145 3.72 13.12 -11.82
N SER A 146 4.50 12.04 -11.71
CA SER A 146 5.96 12.10 -11.65
C SER A 146 6.57 12.73 -12.90
N LEU A 147 6.06 12.41 -14.10
CA LEU A 147 6.53 13.01 -15.35
C LEU A 147 6.17 14.50 -15.46
N TYR A 148 4.98 14.88 -15.00
CA TYR A 148 4.48 16.24 -14.99
C TYR A 148 5.29 17.14 -14.05
N THR A 149 5.49 16.69 -12.80
CA THR A 149 6.16 17.46 -11.75
C THR A 149 7.68 17.32 -11.73
N LYS A 150 8.24 16.35 -12.49
CA LYS A 150 9.66 15.96 -12.46
C LYS A 150 10.12 15.37 -11.13
N HIS A 151 9.18 14.91 -10.30
CA HIS A 151 9.45 14.18 -9.06
C HIS A 151 9.16 12.70 -9.24
N ILE A 152 10.20 11.92 -9.57
CA ILE A 152 10.09 10.47 -9.81
C ILE A 152 9.74 9.68 -8.53
N GLU A 153 9.90 10.31 -7.37
CA GLU A 153 9.68 9.73 -6.05
C GLU A 153 8.25 9.19 -5.87
N PHE A 154 7.22 9.84 -6.45
CA PHE A 154 5.82 9.36 -6.37
C PHE A 154 5.65 7.99 -7.02
N TRP A 155 6.07 7.84 -8.28
CA TRP A 155 5.98 6.57 -8.98
C TRP A 155 6.86 5.50 -8.36
N MET A 156 8.12 5.82 -8.01
CA MET A 156 9.03 4.84 -7.40
C MET A 156 8.51 4.31 -6.07
N PHE A 157 7.81 5.14 -5.29
CA PHE A 157 7.19 4.70 -4.05
C PHE A 157 6.11 3.65 -4.29
N ILE A 158 5.14 3.91 -5.19
CA ILE A 158 4.08 2.97 -5.51
C ILE A 158 4.64 1.70 -6.18
N PHE A 159 5.46 1.87 -7.20
CA PHE A 159 6.04 0.76 -7.95
C PHE A 159 6.80 -0.22 -7.05
N LEU A 160 7.66 0.28 -6.15
CA LEU A 160 8.39 -0.60 -5.24
C LEU A 160 7.53 -1.18 -4.13
N TYR A 161 6.54 -0.45 -3.64
CA TYR A 161 5.54 -1.00 -2.73
C TYR A 161 4.87 -2.22 -3.38
N ASP A 162 4.38 -2.07 -4.60
CA ASP A 162 3.67 -3.14 -5.33
C ASP A 162 4.59 -4.31 -5.68
N VAL A 163 5.80 -4.04 -6.17
CA VAL A 163 6.81 -5.10 -6.44
C VAL A 163 7.12 -5.88 -5.16
N SER A 164 7.38 -5.19 -4.05
CA SER A 164 7.69 -5.85 -2.77
C SER A 164 6.51 -6.67 -2.24
N TYR A 165 5.31 -6.11 -2.34
CA TYR A 165 4.06 -6.79 -1.97
C TYR A 165 3.86 -8.08 -2.78
N GLN A 166 3.99 -8.00 -4.10
CA GLN A 166 3.80 -9.15 -4.99
C GLN A 166 4.91 -10.20 -4.85
N LEU A 167 6.16 -9.79 -4.67
CA LEU A 167 7.28 -10.71 -4.40
C LEU A 167 7.06 -11.46 -3.09
N THR A 168 6.62 -10.78 -2.04
CA THR A 168 6.31 -11.40 -0.74
C THR A 168 5.23 -12.46 -0.89
N SER A 169 4.15 -12.15 -1.63
CA SER A 169 3.10 -13.14 -1.92
C SER A 169 3.66 -14.38 -2.60
N ARG A 170 4.50 -14.23 -3.65
CA ARG A 170 5.08 -15.36 -4.39
C ARG A 170 6.01 -16.21 -3.54
N ILE A 171 6.90 -15.58 -2.78
CA ILE A 171 7.89 -16.27 -1.93
C ILE A 171 7.18 -17.14 -0.89
N PHE A 172 6.14 -16.62 -0.24
CA PHE A 172 5.47 -17.36 0.82
C PHE A 172 4.45 -18.38 0.29
N ARG A 173 3.70 -18.07 -0.79
CA ARG A 173 2.80 -19.05 -1.42
C ARG A 173 3.53 -20.28 -1.95
N SER A 174 4.70 -20.09 -2.59
CA SER A 174 5.50 -21.23 -3.09
C SER A 174 5.91 -22.22 -1.99
N ARG A 175 6.09 -21.75 -0.75
CA ARG A 175 6.44 -22.61 0.40
C ARG A 175 5.25 -23.42 0.92
N ILE A 176 4.03 -22.90 0.81
CA ILE A 176 2.81 -23.61 1.23
C ILE A 176 2.55 -24.80 0.29
N THR A 177 2.67 -24.61 -1.03
CA THR A 177 2.48 -25.71 -1.99
C THR A 177 3.46 -26.87 -1.81
N HIS A 178 4.68 -26.59 -1.33
CA HIS A 178 5.68 -27.63 -1.05
C HIS A 178 5.47 -28.40 0.26
N GLN A 179 4.57 -27.95 1.15
CA GLN A 179 4.23 -28.70 2.37
C GLN A 179 3.00 -29.60 2.20
N VAL A 180 2.28 -29.48 1.08
CA VAL A 180 1.04 -30.21 0.79
C VAL A 180 1.23 -31.33 -0.26
N THR A 181 2.45 -31.47 -0.80
CA THR A 181 2.86 -32.57 -1.69
C THR A 181 3.83 -33.49 -1.00
#